data_AF-A0A0F9RHW8-F1
#
_entry.id   AF-A0A0F9RHW8-F1
#
_cell.length_a   1.000
_cell.length_b   1.000
_cell.length_c   1.000
_cell.angle_alpha   90.00
_cell.angle_beta   90.00
_cell.angle_gamma   90.00
#
_symmetry.space_group_name_H-M   'P 1'
#
loop_
_entity.id
_entity.type
_entity.pdbx_description
1 polymer ?
#
loop_
_entity_poly.entity_id
_entity_poly.type
_entity_poly.pdbx_seq_one_letter_code
_entity_poly.pdbx_strand_id
1 'polypeptide(L)'
;MVTEQATWHASVREMPHAGGFSYPVFEWSYGFTEGLRGGEVRAWSLQKGFSVINRYEGDEVTTDAEGALDFAERMGWGEPPNFVEVLAALQDRPAPRNLADAAAGFIDLKAKWEKLV
;
A
#
# COMPACT_ATOMS: atom_id res chain seq x y z
N MET A 1 -17.56 26.62 -0.65
CA MET A 1 -16.99 25.58 -1.51
C MET A 1 -16.26 24.62 -0.59
N VAL A 2 -16.66 23.35 -0.55
CA VAL A 2 -15.82 22.32 0.06
C VAL A 2 -14.73 22.04 -0.96
N THR A 3 -13.54 22.61 -0.74
CA THR A 3 -12.33 22.14 -1.43
C THR A 3 -12.11 20.72 -0.95
N GLU A 4 -12.35 19.75 -1.82
CA GLU A 4 -11.96 18.37 -1.56
C GLU A 4 -10.47 18.35 -1.22
N GLN A 5 -10.12 17.90 -0.02
CA GLN A 5 -8.73 17.67 0.35
C GLN A 5 -8.34 16.28 -0.15
N ALA A 6 -7.22 16.18 -0.84
CA ALA A 6 -6.63 14.90 -1.16
C ALA A 6 -6.18 14.22 0.15
N THR A 7 -6.44 12.92 0.27
CA THR A 7 -6.04 12.13 1.43
C THR A 7 -5.50 10.78 0.99
N TRP A 8 -4.77 10.13 1.90
CA TRP A 8 -4.35 8.75 1.73
C TRP A 8 -5.43 7.78 2.17
N HIS A 9 -5.64 6.75 1.37
CA HIS A 9 -6.49 5.60 1.70
C HIS A 9 -5.66 4.32 1.68
N ALA A 10 -5.65 3.57 2.78
CA ALA A 10 -4.98 2.27 2.85
C ALA A 10 -5.98 1.12 2.68
N SER A 11 -5.62 0.11 1.90
CA SER A 11 -6.43 -1.09 1.67
C SER A 11 -5.58 -2.33 1.39
N VAL A 12 -6.22 -3.51 1.37
CA VAL A 12 -5.60 -4.77 0.93
C VAL A 12 -6.41 -5.32 -0.23
N ARG A 13 -5.74 -5.73 -1.30
CA ARG A 13 -6.37 -6.27 -2.51
C ARG A 13 -5.67 -7.53 -2.98
N GLU A 14 -6.38 -8.40 -3.68
CA GLU A 14 -5.74 -9.47 -4.46
C GLU A 14 -5.24 -8.89 -5.79
N MET A 15 -3.95 -9.11 -6.09
CA MET A 15 -3.42 -8.92 -7.42
C MET A 15 -3.20 -10.28 -8.11
N PRO A 16 -3.71 -10.44 -9.34
CA PRO A 16 -3.46 -11.64 -10.14
C PRO A 16 -2.00 -11.66 -10.62
N HIS A 17 -1.36 -12.82 -10.48
CA HIS A 17 -0.06 -13.11 -11.09
C HIS A 17 -0.23 -13.84 -12.42
N ALA A 18 0.66 -13.60 -13.38
CA ALA A 18 0.64 -14.27 -14.69
C ALA A 18 0.72 -15.81 -14.61
N GLY A 19 1.19 -16.33 -13.48
CA GLY A 19 1.23 -17.77 -13.18
C GLY A 19 -0.10 -18.39 -12.73
N GLY A 20 -1.21 -17.65 -12.77
CA GLY A 20 -2.54 -18.17 -12.42
C GLY A 20 -2.85 -18.24 -10.93
N PHE A 21 -2.04 -17.59 -10.09
CA PHE A 21 -2.29 -17.43 -8.66
C PHE A 21 -2.50 -15.94 -8.34
N SER A 22 -3.33 -15.64 -7.35
CA SER A 22 -3.47 -14.28 -6.81
C SER A 22 -2.69 -14.17 -5.51
N TYR A 23 -2.13 -13.00 -5.24
CA TYR A 23 -1.46 -12.71 -3.99
C TYR A 23 -1.98 -11.40 -3.39
N PRO A 24 -2.01 -11.28 -2.07
CA PRO A 24 -2.44 -10.06 -1.39
C PRO A 24 -1.38 -8.97 -1.56
N VAL A 25 -1.85 -7.74 -1.82
CA VAL A 25 -1.04 -6.53 -1.94
C VAL A 25 -1.63 -5.47 -1.01
N PHE A 26 -0.74 -4.84 -0.24
CA PHE A 26 -1.01 -3.67 0.57
C PHE A 26 -0.96 -2.45 -0.34
N GLU A 27 -2.04 -1.68 -0.38
CA GLU A 27 -2.18 -0.56 -1.29
C GLU A 27 -2.49 0.70 -0.48
N TRP A 28 -1.68 1.74 -0.68
CA TRP A 28 -2.00 3.12 -0.31
C TRP A 28 -2.34 3.85 -1.59
N SER A 29 -3.50 4.48 -1.63
CA SER A 29 -3.94 5.28 -2.76
C SER A 29 -4.09 6.72 -2.30
N TYR A 30 -3.43 7.64 -3.00
CA TYR A 30 -3.57 9.08 -2.77
C TYR A 30 -4.57 9.66 -3.76
N GLY A 31 -5.60 10.33 -3.29
CA GLY A 31 -6.61 10.89 -4.17
C GLY A 31 -7.70 11.67 -3.46
N PHE A 32 -8.73 12.03 -4.22
CA PHE A 32 -9.92 12.72 -3.73
C PHE A 32 -11.05 11.70 -3.56
N THR A 33 -11.98 11.99 -2.65
CA THR A 33 -13.11 11.11 -2.32
C THR A 33 -13.97 10.74 -3.54
N GLU A 34 -14.06 11.62 -4.54
CA GLU A 34 -14.81 11.41 -5.78
C GLU A 34 -13.98 10.82 -6.95
N GLY A 35 -12.70 10.52 -6.76
CA GLY A 35 -11.90 9.84 -7.78
C GLY A 35 -10.40 9.73 -7.48
N LEU A 36 -9.82 8.56 -7.79
CA LEU A 36 -8.38 8.35 -7.82
C LEU A 36 -7.76 9.14 -8.98
N ARG A 37 -7.34 10.38 -8.71
CA ARG A 37 -6.57 11.22 -9.64
C ARG A 37 -5.10 11.39 -9.26
N GLY A 38 -4.62 10.63 -8.27
CA GLY A 38 -3.25 10.69 -7.78
C GLY A 38 -2.44 9.45 -8.15
N GLY A 39 -1.72 8.91 -7.17
CA GLY A 39 -0.93 7.71 -7.35
C GLY A 39 -1.16 6.66 -6.27
N GLU A 40 -0.60 5.48 -6.51
CA GLU A 40 -0.72 4.31 -5.66
C GLU A 40 0.67 3.89 -5.22
N VAL A 41 0.84 3.62 -3.93
CA VAL A 41 1.99 2.91 -3.38
C VAL A 41 1.52 1.52 -3.02
N ARG A 42 2.10 0.49 -3.62
CA ARG A 42 1.74 -0.90 -3.37
C ARG A 42 2.92 -1.63 -2.79
N ALA A 43 2.71 -2.37 -1.71
CA ALA A 43 3.71 -3.27 -1.16
C ALA A 43 3.14 -4.69 -1.07
N TRP A 44 3.96 -5.71 -1.32
CA TRP A 44 3.60 -7.09 -1.01
C TRP A 44 4.78 -7.85 -0.44
N SER A 45 4.48 -8.80 0.45
CA SER A 45 5.48 -9.65 1.07
C SER A 45 5.93 -10.73 0.08
N LEU A 46 7.24 -10.79 -0.14
CA LEU A 46 7.97 -11.82 -0.86
C LEU A 46 8.77 -12.66 0.15
N GLN A 47 9.11 -13.90 -0.21
CA GLN A 47 9.98 -14.77 0.61
C GLN A 47 11.33 -14.15 1.00
N LYS A 48 11.73 -13.02 0.41
CA LYS A 48 13.00 -12.30 0.66
C LYS A 48 12.83 -10.81 1.00
N GLY A 49 11.62 -10.33 1.29
CA GLY A 49 11.39 -8.90 1.60
C GLY A 49 10.06 -8.40 1.05
N PHE A 50 10.01 -7.15 0.59
CA PHE A 50 8.85 -6.60 -0.11
C PHE A 50 9.29 -5.91 -1.39
N SER A 51 8.38 -5.86 -2.37
CA SER A 51 8.50 -4.96 -3.51
C SER A 51 7.54 -3.81 -3.30
N VAL A 52 8.02 -2.57 -3.46
CA VAL A 52 7.17 -1.39 -3.50
C VAL A 52 7.00 -0.95 -4.95
N ILE A 53 5.76 -0.76 -5.39
CA ILE A 53 5.45 -0.15 -6.69
C ILE A 53 4.75 1.16 -6.44
N ASN A 54 5.29 2.22 -7.04
CA ASN A 54 4.58 3.47 -7.19
C ASN A 54 3.93 3.51 -8.56
N ARG A 55 2.66 3.88 -8.63
CA ARG A 55 1.95 4.16 -9.88
C ARG A 55 1.46 5.60 -9.90
N TYR A 56 1.72 6.33 -10.97
CA TYR A 56 1.18 7.68 -11.19
C TYR A 56 0.82 7.87 -12.65
N GLU A 57 -0.39 8.36 -12.96
CA GLU A 57 -0.86 8.60 -14.34
C GLU A 57 -0.70 7.41 -15.31
N GLY A 58 -0.58 6.18 -14.79
CA GLY A 58 -0.39 4.95 -15.59
C GLY A 58 1.06 4.47 -15.68
N ASP A 59 2.03 5.26 -15.24
CA ASP A 59 3.44 4.86 -15.15
C ASP A 59 3.69 4.10 -13.86
N GLU A 60 4.42 2.98 -13.96
CA GLU A 60 4.81 2.15 -12.80
C GLU A 60 6.31 2.20 -12.57
N VAL A 61 6.69 2.46 -11.33
CA VAL A 61 8.09 2.46 -10.89
C VAL A 61 8.22 1.50 -9.70
N THR A 62 9.06 0.48 -9.85
CA THR A 62 9.43 -0.41 -8.74
C THR A 62 10.57 0.22 -7.94
N THR A 63 10.44 0.22 -6.61
CA THR A 63 11.37 0.82 -5.68
C THR A 63 11.40 0.04 -4.35
N ASP A 64 12.27 0.45 -3.44
CA ASP A 64 12.23 0.07 -2.02
C ASP A 64 11.38 1.06 -1.19
N ALA A 65 11.34 0.86 0.14
CA ALA A 65 10.56 1.69 1.04
C ALA A 65 10.99 3.17 1.03
N GLU A 66 12.29 3.42 1.07
CA GLU A 66 12.85 4.77 1.10
C GLU A 66 12.52 5.50 -0.20
N GLY A 67 12.75 4.87 -1.35
CA GLY A 67 12.41 5.46 -2.64
C GLY A 67 10.90 5.66 -2.85
N ALA A 68 10.04 4.93 -2.14
CA ALA A 68 8.59 5.18 -2.17
C ALA A 68 8.18 6.43 -1.38
N LEU A 69 8.81 6.66 -0.22
CA LEU A 69 8.63 7.89 0.54
C LEU A 69 9.15 9.10 -0.24
N ASP A 70 10.34 9.00 -0.81
CA ASP A 70 10.93 10.04 -1.66
C ASP A 70 10.04 10.36 -2.87
N PHE A 71 9.44 9.33 -3.48
CA PHE A 71 8.51 9.52 -4.58
C PHE A 71 7.25 10.26 -4.14
N ALA A 72 6.62 9.84 -3.03
CA ALA A 72 5.41 10.49 -2.51
C ALA A 72 5.66 11.96 -2.14
N GLU A 73 6.81 12.26 -1.53
CA GLU A 73 7.24 13.62 -1.19
C GLU A 73 7.44 14.48 -2.44
N ARG A 74 8.15 13.96 -3.46
CA ARG A 74 8.37 14.66 -4.73
C ARG A 74 7.08 15.00 -5.48
N MET A 75 6.05 14.18 -5.30
CA MET A 75 4.73 14.39 -5.89
C MET A 75 3.82 15.29 -5.04
N GLY A 76 4.28 15.71 -3.85
CA GLY A 76 3.53 16.57 -2.93
C GLY A 76 2.37 15.85 -2.22
N TRP A 77 2.45 14.51 -2.12
CA TRP A 77 1.43 13.70 -1.44
C TRP A 77 1.68 13.57 0.05
N GLY A 78 2.92 13.84 0.47
CA GLY A 78 3.40 13.56 1.82
C GLY A 78 3.49 12.05 2.09
N GLU A 79 3.83 11.71 3.33
CA GLU A 79 4.02 10.32 3.73
C GLU A 79 2.69 9.54 3.76
N PRO A 80 2.63 8.34 3.15
CA PRO A 80 1.49 7.46 3.32
C PRO A 80 1.36 7.03 4.79
N PRO A 81 0.15 7.04 5.37
CA PRO A 81 -0.06 6.79 6.78
C PRO A 81 0.46 5.42 7.19
N ASN A 82 1.29 5.41 8.24
CA ASN A 82 1.88 4.22 8.87
C ASN A 82 2.74 3.37 7.91
N PHE A 83 3.19 3.91 6.78
CA PHE A 83 3.87 3.15 5.72
C PHE A 83 5.06 2.34 6.25
N VAL A 84 5.97 2.99 6.98
CA VAL A 84 7.17 2.33 7.55
C VAL A 84 6.80 1.26 8.57
N GLU A 85 5.81 1.52 9.44
CA GLU A 85 5.35 0.54 10.43
C GLU A 85 4.76 -0.71 9.77
N VAL A 86 3.98 -0.51 8.71
CA VAL A 86 3.35 -1.60 7.96
C VAL A 86 4.42 -2.45 7.29
N LEU A 87 5.38 -1.83 6.61
CA LEU A 87 6.45 -2.56 5.94
C LEU A 87 7.32 -3.35 6.94
N ALA A 88 7.68 -2.77 8.07
CA ALA A 88 8.42 -3.46 9.13
C ALA A 88 7.63 -4.67 9.67
N ALA A 89 6.35 -4.48 9.99
CA ALA A 89 5.49 -5.57 10.49
C ALA A 89 5.29 -6.70 9.47
N LEU A 90 5.42 -6.42 8.17
CA LEU A 90 5.32 -7.41 7.10
C LEU A 90 6.64 -8.14 6.84
N GLN A 91 7.80 -7.53 7.09
CA GLN A 91 9.10 -8.18 6.96
C GLN A 91 9.28 -9.33 7.97
N ASP A 92 8.73 -9.17 9.18
CA ASP A 92 8.85 -10.17 10.25
C ASP A 92 7.85 -11.33 10.11
N ARG A 93 6.98 -11.30 9.08
CA ARG A 93 5.90 -12.28 8.90
C ARG A 93 6.15 -13.19 7.69
N PRO A 94 5.75 -14.47 7.78
CA PRO A 94 5.77 -15.33 6.61
C PRO A 94 4.85 -14.76 5.52
N ALA A 95 5.27 -14.90 4.27
CA ALA A 95 4.49 -14.44 3.13
C ALA A 95 3.07 -15.07 3.16
N PRO A 96 2.01 -14.25 3.13
CA PRO A 96 0.64 -14.74 3.15
C PRO A 96 0.35 -15.58 1.91
N ARG A 97 -0.35 -16.71 2.09
CA ARG A 97 -0.61 -17.67 1.01
C ARG A 97 -1.90 -17.40 0.23
N ASN A 98 -2.78 -16.57 0.79
CA ASN A 98 -4.08 -16.21 0.21
C ASN A 98 -4.59 -14.92 0.89
N LEU A 99 -5.71 -14.36 0.39
CA LEU A 99 -6.31 -13.14 0.94
C LEU A 99 -6.79 -13.30 2.39
N ALA A 100 -7.28 -14.48 2.80
CA ALA A 100 -7.72 -14.71 4.17
C ALA A 100 -6.53 -14.73 5.16
N ASP A 101 -5.41 -15.36 4.80
CA ASP A 101 -4.15 -15.34 5.55
C ASP A 101 -3.63 -13.89 5.69
N ALA A 102 -3.69 -13.12 4.60
CA ALA A 102 -3.30 -11.72 4.59
C ALA A 102 -4.21 -10.86 5.45
N ALA A 103 -5.53 -11.03 5.29
CA ALA A 103 -6.54 -10.29 6.02
C ALA A 103 -6.50 -10.63 7.51
N ALA A 104 -6.26 -11.87 7.91
CA ALA A 104 -6.08 -12.25 9.31
C ALA A 104 -4.83 -11.61 9.92
N GLY A 105 -3.70 -11.65 9.21
CA GLY A 105 -2.51 -10.89 9.60
C GLY A 105 -2.78 -9.39 9.71
N PHE A 106 -3.67 -8.88 8.86
CA PHE A 106 -4.10 -7.49 8.85
C PHE A 106 -5.20 -7.19 9.85
N ILE A 107 -5.99 -8.13 10.39
CA ILE A 107 -7.01 -7.82 11.41
C ILE A 107 -6.33 -7.29 12.67
N ASP A 108 -5.19 -7.87 13.06
CA ASP A 108 -4.40 -7.38 14.20
C ASP A 108 -3.77 -6.00 13.92
N LEU A 109 -3.30 -5.79 12.69
CA LEU A 109 -2.69 -4.53 12.27
C LEU A 109 -3.74 -3.43 12.03
N LYS A 110 -4.89 -3.79 11.47
CA LYS A 110 -6.08 -2.95 11.24
C LYS A 110 -6.74 -2.61 12.57
N ALA A 111 -6.85 -3.52 13.53
CA ALA A 111 -7.33 -3.19 14.88
C ALA A 111 -6.38 -2.22 15.61
N LYS A 112 -5.07 -2.26 15.31
CA LYS A 112 -4.09 -1.28 15.77
C LYS A 112 -4.27 0.10 15.08
N TRP A 113 -4.69 0.13 13.81
CA TRP A 113 -4.67 1.34 12.97
C TRP A 113 -6.05 1.92 12.55
N GLU A 114 -7.17 1.21 12.80
CA GLU A 114 -8.55 1.72 12.70
C GLU A 114 -8.84 2.84 13.71
N LYS A 115 -7.91 3.12 14.62
CA LYS A 115 -7.96 4.26 15.53
C LYS A 115 -7.41 5.57 14.94
N LEU A 116 -6.93 5.59 13.69
CA LEU A 116 -6.21 6.74 13.11
C LEU A 116 -6.70 7.17 11.71
N VAL A 117 -7.98 6.91 11.38
CA VAL A 117 -8.67 7.58 10.26
C VAL A 117 -9.73 8.53 10.82
#